data_AF-A0A4U8U7U1-F1
#
_entry.id   AF-A0A4U8U7U1-F1
#
_cell.length_a   1.000
_cell.length_b   1.000
_cell.length_c   1.000
_cell.angle_alpha   90.00
_cell.angle_beta   90.00
_cell.angle_gamma   90.00
#
_symmetry.space_group_name_H-M   'P 1'
#
loop_
_entity.id
_entity.type
_entity.pdbx_description
1 polymer ?
#
loop_
_entity_poly.entity_id
_entity_poly.type
_entity_poly.pdbx_seq_one_letter_code
_entity_poly.pdbx_strand_id
1 'polypeptide(L)'
;MRNQFKTQRFRIFENDNDIILSIEKDNFILDIQELLPILNSHTKQDKQSIQEYNVFITFDGCTLAGSKETPNNPLFFGELDKEGEFIESKPIYHLIGEIVSNSTESTNSHNTYSTNNISSTNTTYSHNANSTLNIFLNNSILTILNYSLLVSSLNIKLECKSTESKEIQEREKAQKQKDSSPMAQNDNPQPTAMLHPILEDDEIKCPHNGVVKLKSNKGKPFTSKGIPLVLESDLLHSSIIGCANNIAGVPTPCSSVSVILPSSLGLKKFNDDYPIMQDLVASGVMSDKGFPLICTPKENTFRISSPNPSNANT
;
A
#
# COMPACT_ATOMS: atom_id res chain seq x y z
N MET A 1 0.07 1.23 -39.36
CA MET A 1 -0.36 0.86 -37.99
C MET A 1 0.64 1.46 -37.01
N ARG A 2 0.20 2.20 -35.99
CA ARG A 2 1.07 2.69 -34.92
C ARG A 2 0.96 1.73 -33.74
N ASN A 3 1.98 0.91 -33.51
CA ASN A 3 2.07 0.16 -32.26
C ASN A 3 2.34 1.17 -31.14
N GLN A 4 1.32 1.50 -30.35
CA GLN A 4 1.51 2.10 -29.04
C GLN A 4 2.11 1.05 -28.11
N PHE A 5 3.43 0.94 -28.12
CA PHE A 5 4.13 0.38 -26.98
C PHE A 5 3.84 1.32 -25.79
N LYS A 6 2.92 0.93 -24.90
CA LYS A 6 2.94 1.44 -23.52
C LYS A 6 4.36 1.21 -23.03
N THR A 7 5.07 2.27 -22.68
CA THR A 7 6.43 2.15 -22.14
C THR A 7 6.39 1.34 -20.86
N GLN A 8 6.87 0.11 -20.94
CA GLN A 8 6.88 -0.81 -19.81
C GLN A 8 7.78 -0.19 -18.73
N ARG A 9 7.22 -0.01 -17.53
CA ARG A 9 7.85 0.78 -16.45
C ARG A 9 8.98 0.03 -15.73
N PHE A 10 9.22 -1.22 -16.12
CA PHE A 10 10.29 -2.11 -15.74
C PHE A 10 10.78 -2.85 -17.00
N ARG A 11 12.02 -3.33 -17.00
CA ARG A 11 12.54 -4.18 -18.09
C ARG A 11 12.27 -5.64 -17.75
N ILE A 12 11.93 -6.45 -18.74
CA ILE A 12 11.92 -7.92 -18.62
C ILE A 12 13.18 -8.46 -19.29
N PHE A 13 13.83 -9.40 -18.62
CA PHE A 13 14.86 -10.26 -19.19
C PHE A 13 14.44 -11.72 -19.02
N GLU A 14 14.56 -12.51 -20.09
CA GLU A 14 14.42 -13.96 -20.04
C GLU A 14 15.81 -14.59 -20.02
N ASN A 15 16.06 -15.51 -19.08
CA ASN A 15 17.29 -16.29 -18.99
C ASN A 15 16.94 -17.76 -18.71
N ASP A 16 17.09 -18.63 -19.70
CA ASP A 16 16.59 -20.00 -19.70
C ASP A 16 15.08 -20.08 -19.37
N ASN A 17 14.72 -20.52 -18.16
CA ASN A 17 13.33 -20.58 -17.68
C ASN A 17 12.97 -19.43 -16.73
N ASP A 18 13.93 -18.56 -16.41
CA ASP A 18 13.82 -17.51 -15.41
C ASP A 18 13.44 -16.18 -16.07
N ILE A 19 12.54 -15.45 -15.40
CA ILE A 19 12.11 -14.11 -15.81
C ILE A 19 12.60 -13.12 -14.76
N ILE A 20 13.45 -12.19 -15.16
CA ILE A 20 13.97 -11.14 -14.29
C ILE A 20 13.28 -9.83 -14.64
N LEU A 21 12.54 -9.27 -13.68
CA LEU A 21 11.95 -7.93 -13.79
C LEU A 21 12.92 -6.93 -13.17
N SER A 22 13.55 -6.11 -14.00
CA SER A 22 14.48 -5.07 -13.55
C SER A 22 13.78 -3.72 -13.39
N ILE A 23 13.87 -3.21 -12.17
CA ILE A 23 13.22 -1.99 -11.70
C ILE A 23 14.33 -1.05 -11.22
N GLU A 24 14.59 0.01 -12.01
CA GLU A 24 15.59 1.06 -11.74
C GLU A 24 14.89 2.40 -11.43
N LYS A 25 13.65 2.32 -10.94
CA LYS A 25 12.79 3.47 -10.68
C LYS A 25 12.40 3.50 -9.22
N ASP A 26 12.78 4.58 -8.54
CA ASP A 26 12.32 4.91 -7.20
C ASP A 26 10.79 5.20 -7.16
N ASN A 27 10.19 4.89 -6.02
CA ASN A 27 8.75 4.93 -5.74
C ASN A 27 7.94 4.19 -6.83
N PHE A 28 8.43 3.03 -7.24
CA PHE A 28 7.73 2.17 -8.19
C PHE A 28 6.73 1.25 -7.46
N ILE A 29 5.55 1.09 -8.04
CA ILE A 29 4.50 0.19 -7.55
C ILE A 29 4.33 -0.92 -8.59
N LEU A 30 4.48 -2.16 -8.13
CA LEU A 30 4.31 -3.39 -8.90
C LEU A 30 3.10 -4.15 -8.37
N ASP A 31 2.05 -4.31 -9.18
CA ASP A 31 0.96 -5.23 -8.85
C ASP A 31 1.20 -6.59 -9.51
N ILE A 32 1.26 -7.65 -8.70
CA ILE A 32 1.40 -9.03 -9.17
C ILE A 32 0.24 -9.46 -10.07
N GLN A 33 -0.97 -8.91 -9.89
CA GLN A 33 -2.14 -9.26 -10.70
C GLN A 33 -2.02 -8.75 -12.14
N GLU A 34 -1.30 -7.64 -12.36
CA GLU A 34 -1.04 -7.12 -13.71
C GLU A 34 0.03 -7.92 -14.47
N LEU A 35 0.87 -8.70 -13.77
CA LEU A 35 2.02 -9.36 -14.39
C LEU A 35 1.66 -10.50 -15.33
N LEU A 36 0.64 -11.31 -15.03
CA LEU A 36 0.31 -12.48 -15.84
C LEU A 36 0.06 -12.15 -17.33
N PRO A 37 -0.84 -11.21 -17.71
CA PRO A 37 -1.03 -10.84 -19.12
C PRO A 37 0.21 -10.19 -19.74
N ILE A 38 1.03 -9.49 -18.95
CA ILE A 38 2.28 -8.88 -19.41
C ILE A 38 3.30 -9.96 -19.77
N LEU A 39 3.49 -10.98 -18.91
CA LEU A 39 4.45 -12.06 -19.16
C LEU A 39 3.98 -13.01 -20.27
N ASN A 40 2.68 -13.33 -20.35
CA ASN A 40 2.12 -14.09 -21.46
C ASN A 40 2.38 -13.38 -22.80
N SER A 41 2.17 -12.05 -22.86
CA SER A 41 2.44 -11.24 -24.06
C SER A 41 3.94 -11.15 -24.41
N HIS A 42 4.83 -11.09 -23.40
CA HIS A 42 6.27 -10.98 -23.61
C HIS A 42 6.88 -12.31 -24.10
N THR A 43 6.66 -13.38 -23.33
CA THR A 43 7.20 -14.73 -23.57
C THR A 43 6.47 -15.50 -24.69
N LYS A 44 5.29 -15.01 -25.10
CA LYS A 44 4.37 -15.68 -26.04
C LYS A 44 3.85 -17.03 -25.52
N GLN A 45 3.71 -17.15 -24.20
CA GLN A 45 3.09 -18.30 -23.53
C GLN A 45 1.66 -17.95 -23.08
N ASP A 46 0.84 -18.98 -22.79
CA ASP A 46 -0.54 -18.81 -22.30
C ASP A 46 -0.71 -19.51 -20.94
N LYS A 47 0.10 -19.07 -19.97
CA LYS A 47 0.05 -19.57 -18.60
C LYS A 47 -1.17 -19.00 -17.89
N GLN A 48 -1.79 -19.81 -17.03
CA GLN A 48 -3.03 -19.47 -16.33
C GLN A 48 -2.78 -18.84 -14.95
N SER A 49 -1.54 -18.94 -14.46
CA SER A 49 -1.09 -18.43 -13.17
C SER A 49 0.32 -17.81 -13.28
N ILE A 50 0.55 -16.73 -12.53
CA ILE A 50 1.88 -16.12 -12.39
C ILE A 50 2.89 -17.08 -11.73
N GLN A 51 2.42 -18.04 -10.92
CA GLN A 51 3.26 -19.07 -10.28
C GLN A 51 3.76 -20.14 -11.26
N GLU A 52 3.25 -20.19 -12.51
CA GLU A 52 3.83 -21.03 -13.58
C GLU A 52 5.10 -20.41 -14.18
N TYR A 53 5.43 -19.16 -13.86
CA TYR A 53 6.69 -18.51 -14.23
C TYR A 53 7.66 -18.48 -13.05
N ASN A 54 8.95 -18.71 -13.32
CA ASN A 54 10.00 -18.50 -12.33
C ASN A 54 10.44 -17.03 -12.35
N VAL A 55 9.67 -16.17 -11.68
CA VAL A 55 9.88 -14.70 -11.72
C VAL A 55 10.77 -14.24 -10.56
N PHE A 56 11.77 -13.42 -10.86
CA PHE A 56 12.62 -12.73 -9.89
C PHE A 56 12.55 -11.22 -10.11
N ILE A 57 12.76 -10.45 -9.04
CA ILE A 57 12.85 -8.99 -9.11
C ILE A 57 14.30 -8.55 -8.87
N THR A 58 14.81 -7.67 -9.73
CA THR A 58 16.00 -6.87 -9.43
C THR A 58 15.60 -5.41 -9.24
N PHE A 59 15.84 -4.87 -8.04
CA PHE A 59 15.55 -3.48 -7.69
C PHE A 59 16.88 -2.73 -7.46
N ASP A 60 17.10 -1.65 -8.20
CA ASP A 60 18.36 -0.89 -8.23
C ASP A 60 19.62 -1.79 -8.31
N GLY A 61 19.54 -2.83 -9.15
CA GLY A 61 20.61 -3.82 -9.36
C GLY A 61 20.72 -4.92 -8.31
N CYS A 62 19.94 -4.89 -7.22
CA CYS A 62 19.91 -5.93 -6.19
C CYS A 62 18.78 -6.94 -6.46
N THR A 63 19.11 -8.23 -6.53
CA THR A 63 18.09 -9.30 -6.61
C THR A 63 17.37 -9.45 -5.27
N LEU A 64 16.04 -9.36 -5.29
CA LEU A 64 15.20 -9.51 -4.10
C LEU A 64 14.90 -10.98 -3.85
N ALA A 65 15.55 -11.56 -2.82
CA ALA A 65 15.32 -12.94 -2.37
C ALA A 65 14.45 -13.04 -1.10
N GLY A 66 14.11 -11.91 -0.49
CA GLY A 66 13.51 -11.85 0.86
C GLY A 66 14.55 -11.90 1.99
N SER A 67 14.08 -11.97 3.23
CA SER A 67 14.94 -11.96 4.42
C SER A 67 14.22 -12.54 5.65
N LYS A 68 14.89 -12.52 6.81
CA LYS A 68 14.36 -13.01 8.09
C LYS A 68 13.71 -11.89 8.87
N GLU A 69 12.61 -12.19 9.55
CA GLU A 69 11.95 -11.21 10.42
C GLU A 69 12.88 -10.84 11.58
N THR A 70 12.94 -9.54 11.89
CA THR A 70 13.78 -9.04 12.98
C THR A 70 13.15 -9.36 14.34
N PRO A 71 13.95 -9.58 15.41
CA PRO A 71 13.40 -9.94 16.72
C PRO A 71 12.59 -8.83 17.38
N ASN A 72 12.94 -7.56 17.11
CA ASN A 72 12.43 -6.40 17.86
C ASN A 72 11.40 -5.58 17.07
N ASN A 73 11.35 -5.71 15.74
CA ASN A 73 10.39 -5.01 14.88
C ASN A 73 9.58 -6.06 14.10
N PRO A 74 8.41 -6.48 14.62
CA PRO A 74 7.48 -7.35 13.89
C PRO A 74 7.15 -6.77 12.51
N LEU A 75 6.95 -7.65 11.53
CA LEU A 75 6.67 -7.33 10.14
C LEU A 75 7.82 -6.65 9.35
N PHE A 76 8.95 -6.36 9.99
CA PHE A 76 10.18 -5.95 9.30
C PHE A 76 11.16 -7.11 9.15
N PHE A 77 11.74 -7.23 7.95
CA PHE A 77 12.69 -8.28 7.57
C PHE A 77 13.90 -7.61 6.93
N GLY A 78 15.11 -7.98 7.33
CA GLY A 78 16.31 -7.32 6.84
C GLY A 78 17.56 -7.82 7.57
N GLU A 79 18.72 -7.43 7.05
CA GLU A 79 19.96 -7.60 7.81
C GLU A 79 20.16 -6.43 8.75
N LEU A 80 20.51 -6.75 10.00
CA LEU A 80 20.91 -5.78 11.01
C LEU A 80 22.43 -5.75 11.14
N ASP A 81 22.98 -4.61 11.48
CA ASP A 81 24.38 -4.49 11.91
C ASP A 81 24.59 -5.02 13.35
N LYS A 82 25.78 -4.79 13.90
CA LYS A 82 26.15 -5.23 15.25
C LYS A 82 25.56 -4.33 16.35
N GLU A 83 25.10 -3.13 16.01
CA GLU A 83 24.38 -2.21 16.88
C GLU A 83 22.87 -2.56 16.94
N GLY A 84 22.35 -3.24 15.92
CA GLY A 84 20.96 -3.67 15.81
C GLY A 84 20.12 -2.82 14.83
N GLU A 85 20.77 -1.94 14.07
CA GLU A 85 20.14 -1.07 13.06
C GLU A 85 20.14 -1.73 11.68
N PHE A 86 19.21 -1.33 10.81
CA PHE A 86 19.12 -1.91 9.46
C PHE A 86 20.27 -1.47 8.56
N ILE A 87 20.82 -2.42 7.81
CA ILE A 87 21.84 -2.15 6.78
C ILE A 87 21.13 -1.64 5.52
N GLU A 88 20.97 -0.32 5.39
CA GLU A 88 20.27 0.35 4.27
C GLU A 88 20.80 -0.03 2.88
N SER A 89 22.07 -0.40 2.75
CA SER A 89 22.66 -0.87 1.47
C SER A 89 22.21 -2.28 1.05
N LYS A 90 21.31 -2.90 1.82
CA LYS A 90 20.67 -4.19 1.54
C LYS A 90 19.15 -4.03 1.59
N PRO A 91 18.39 -4.92 0.91
CA PRO A 91 16.93 -4.83 0.93
C PRO A 91 16.36 -5.02 2.35
N ILE A 92 15.61 -4.02 2.80
CA ILE A 92 14.78 -4.06 4.00
C ILE A 92 13.33 -4.21 3.52
N TYR A 93 12.62 -5.20 4.04
CA TYR A 93 11.25 -5.50 3.67
C TYR A 93 10.32 -5.16 4.84
N HIS A 94 9.23 -4.45 4.57
CA HIS A 94 8.14 -4.22 5.52
C HIS A 94 6.85 -4.83 4.95
N LEU A 95 6.36 -5.85 5.64
CA LEU A 95 5.16 -6.60 5.29
C LEU A 95 3.93 -5.92 5.89
N ILE A 96 3.03 -5.45 5.04
CA ILE A 96 1.78 -4.82 5.45
C ILE A 96 0.64 -5.78 5.13
N GLY A 97 0.25 -6.57 6.13
CA GLY A 97 -1.00 -7.32 6.13
C GLY A 97 -2.07 -6.55 6.92
N GLU A 98 -3.29 -6.49 6.42
CA GLU A 98 -4.41 -5.80 7.06
C GLU A 98 -4.69 -6.43 8.44
N ILE A 99 -4.39 -5.75 9.57
CA ILE A 99 -4.57 -6.34 10.90
C ILE A 99 -6.04 -6.19 11.31
N VAL A 100 -6.77 -7.31 11.24
CA VAL A 100 -8.19 -7.40 11.58
C VAL A 100 -8.32 -7.57 13.10
N SER A 101 -8.14 -6.49 13.84
CA SER A 101 -8.19 -6.55 15.31
C SER A 101 -9.63 -6.34 15.84
N ASN A 102 -9.98 -7.04 16.92
CA ASN A 102 -11.35 -7.11 17.46
C ASN A 102 -11.49 -6.29 18.75
N SER A 103 -12.30 -5.23 18.73
CA SER A 103 -12.66 -4.51 19.96
C SER A 103 -13.77 -5.22 20.73
N THR A 104 -13.42 -5.80 21.88
CA THR A 104 -14.35 -6.02 23.00
C THR A 104 -13.91 -5.16 24.18
N GLU A 105 -14.87 -4.51 24.83
CA GLU A 105 -14.62 -3.55 25.91
C GLU A 105 -14.12 -4.24 27.19
N SER A 106 -13.04 -3.73 27.79
CA SER A 106 -12.93 -3.62 29.25
C SER A 106 -11.79 -2.66 29.66
N THR A 107 -11.84 -2.23 30.91
CA THR A 107 -11.16 -1.04 31.43
C THR A 107 -9.73 -1.27 31.94
N ASN A 108 -9.04 -0.14 32.09
CA ASN A 108 -7.84 0.14 32.90
C ASN A 108 -6.47 0.15 32.20
N SER A 109 -5.62 1.03 32.73
CA SER A 109 -4.43 1.58 32.12
C SER A 109 -3.14 0.89 32.55
N HIS A 110 -2.26 0.56 31.61
CA HIS A 110 -0.90 1.12 31.46
C HIS A 110 -0.09 0.37 30.39
N ASN A 111 0.61 1.13 29.54
CA ASN A 111 1.67 0.72 28.60
C ASN A 111 1.53 -0.61 27.83
N THR A 112 1.09 -0.50 26.58
CA THR A 112 1.70 -1.18 25.41
C THR A 112 1.39 -0.38 24.15
N TYR A 113 2.22 -0.52 23.10
CA TYR A 113 1.90 -0.02 21.76
C TYR A 113 0.73 -0.86 21.20
N SER A 114 -0.43 -0.24 20.98
CA SER A 114 -1.66 -0.92 20.52
C SER A 114 -2.11 -0.44 19.15
N THR A 115 -1.99 -1.30 18.14
CA THR A 115 -2.57 -1.14 16.80
C THR A 115 -4.02 -1.65 16.79
N ASN A 116 -4.97 -0.75 17.07
CA ASN A 116 -6.36 -1.12 17.35
C ASN A 116 -7.32 -1.10 16.15
N ASN A 117 -7.78 -2.31 15.82
CA ASN A 117 -9.12 -2.78 15.44
C ASN A 117 -9.79 -2.36 14.12
N ILE A 118 -9.95 -3.33 13.20
CA ILE A 118 -11.04 -3.43 12.21
C ILE A 118 -11.49 -4.89 12.10
N SER A 119 -12.71 -5.24 12.52
CA SER A 119 -13.25 -6.60 12.37
C SER A 119 -14.00 -6.82 11.05
N SER A 120 -14.11 -8.07 10.62
CA SER A 120 -14.43 -8.49 9.24
C SER A 120 -15.91 -8.78 8.93
N THR A 121 -16.21 -8.75 7.61
CA THR A 121 -17.26 -9.47 6.82
C THR A 121 -18.45 -8.63 6.31
N ASN A 122 -19.03 -8.86 5.12
CA ASN A 122 -18.96 -10.00 4.16
C ASN A 122 -18.84 -9.59 2.66
N THR A 123 -18.51 -10.58 1.81
CA THR A 123 -18.22 -10.51 0.35
C THR A 123 -19.47 -10.36 -0.55
N THR A 124 -19.38 -10.14 -1.88
CA THR A 124 -19.08 -11.18 -2.90
C THR A 124 -18.24 -10.68 -4.09
N TYR A 125 -16.93 -10.57 -3.89
CA TYR A 125 -15.87 -11.09 -4.80
C TYR A 125 -14.75 -11.59 -3.88
N SER A 126 -14.02 -12.65 -4.25
CA SER A 126 -13.10 -13.35 -3.34
C SER A 126 -11.96 -12.45 -2.87
N HIS A 127 -11.92 -12.12 -1.57
CA HIS A 127 -10.80 -11.38 -0.98
C HIS A 127 -9.52 -12.21 -1.16
N ASN A 128 -8.49 -11.63 -1.78
CA ASN A 128 -7.16 -12.21 -1.73
C ASN A 128 -6.52 -11.78 -0.42
N ALA A 129 -6.21 -12.72 0.48
CA ALA A 129 -5.56 -12.44 1.76
C ALA A 129 -4.06 -12.08 1.61
N ASN A 130 -3.62 -11.81 0.39
CA ASN A 130 -2.26 -11.39 0.05
C ASN A 130 -1.96 -10.03 0.68
N SER A 131 -0.71 -9.84 1.08
CA SER A 131 -0.20 -8.61 1.72
C SER A 131 0.33 -7.60 0.71
N THR A 132 0.56 -6.38 1.18
CA THR A 132 1.48 -5.44 0.52
C THR A 132 2.89 -5.65 1.07
N LEU A 133 3.91 -5.57 0.22
CA LEU A 133 5.31 -5.64 0.62
C LEU A 133 6.05 -4.40 0.15
N ASN A 134 6.48 -3.56 1.09
CA ASN A 134 7.39 -2.45 0.80
C ASN A 134 8.83 -2.95 0.91
N ILE A 135 9.67 -2.54 -0.04
CA ILE A 135 11.10 -2.82 -0.08
C ILE A 135 11.84 -1.49 -0.12
N PHE A 136 12.64 -1.24 0.92
CA PHE A 136 13.56 -0.12 1.01
C PHE A 136 14.95 -0.62 0.63
N LEU A 137 15.64 0.10 -0.25
CA LEU A 137 17.00 -0.21 -0.63
C LEU A 137 17.74 1.10 -0.92
N ASN A 138 18.80 1.37 -0.16
CA ASN A 138 19.40 2.69 -0.03
C ASN A 138 18.30 3.72 0.29
N ASN A 139 18.07 4.69 -0.59
CA ASN A 139 17.03 5.71 -0.46
C ASN A 139 15.83 5.48 -1.40
N SER A 140 15.78 4.33 -2.08
CA SER A 140 14.75 3.99 -3.07
C SER A 140 13.67 3.09 -2.46
N ILE A 141 12.42 3.28 -2.88
CA ILE A 141 11.27 2.45 -2.45
C ILE A 141 10.64 1.70 -3.63
N LEU A 142 10.42 0.40 -3.44
CA LEU A 142 9.58 -0.45 -4.29
C LEU A 142 8.41 -0.97 -3.45
N THR A 143 7.18 -0.81 -3.94
CA THR A 143 5.98 -1.40 -3.33
C THR A 143 5.47 -2.53 -4.23
N ILE A 144 5.32 -3.74 -3.66
CA ILE A 144 4.71 -4.89 -4.32
C ILE A 144 3.31 -5.11 -3.73
N LEU A 145 2.28 -4.99 -4.55
CA LEU A 145 0.89 -5.29 -4.21
C LEU A 145 0.57 -6.76 -4.50
N ASN A 146 -0.40 -7.32 -3.77
CA ASN A 146 -0.86 -8.70 -3.92
C ASN A 146 0.24 -9.76 -3.69
N TYR A 147 1.22 -9.47 -2.82
CA TYR A 147 2.27 -10.41 -2.42
C TYR A 147 1.74 -11.49 -1.47
N SER A 148 1.96 -12.78 -1.77
CA SER A 148 1.50 -13.90 -0.93
C SER A 148 2.68 -14.57 -0.25
N LEU A 149 2.64 -14.63 1.09
CA LEU A 149 3.61 -15.35 1.92
C LEU A 149 3.59 -16.86 1.61
N LEU A 150 2.43 -17.43 1.28
CA LEU A 150 2.29 -18.88 1.07
C LEU A 150 3.01 -19.40 -0.17
N VAL A 151 3.05 -18.61 -1.24
CA VAL A 151 3.75 -18.97 -2.49
C VAL A 151 5.07 -18.22 -2.63
N SER A 152 5.45 -17.39 -1.66
CA SER A 152 6.65 -16.53 -1.71
C SER A 152 6.71 -15.77 -3.04
N SER A 153 5.64 -15.01 -3.34
CA SER A 153 5.41 -14.43 -4.67
C SER A 153 6.66 -13.73 -5.22
N LEU A 154 6.94 -13.95 -6.52
CA LEU A 154 8.11 -13.39 -7.22
C LEU A 154 9.46 -13.86 -6.63
N ASN A 155 9.49 -15.06 -6.04
CA ASN A 155 10.63 -15.68 -5.36
C ASN A 155 11.22 -14.87 -4.17
N ILE A 156 10.48 -13.88 -3.67
CA ILE A 156 10.81 -13.15 -2.45
C ILE A 156 10.30 -13.98 -1.27
N LYS A 157 11.19 -14.48 -0.42
CA LYS A 157 10.85 -15.39 0.70
C LYS A 157 11.09 -14.74 2.06
N LEU A 158 10.03 -14.53 2.82
CA LEU A 158 10.09 -13.93 4.15
C LEU A 158 10.02 -15.00 5.25
N GLU A 159 11.04 -15.09 6.12
CA GLU A 159 10.99 -16.00 7.28
C GLU A 159 10.25 -15.36 8.46
N CYS A 160 8.93 -15.53 8.46
CA CYS A 160 8.01 -15.12 9.53
C CYS A 160 8.28 -15.85 10.86
N LYS A 161 8.41 -15.08 11.95
CA LYS A 161 8.72 -15.55 13.31
C LYS A 161 7.83 -14.92 14.39
N SER A 162 7.37 -13.68 14.21
CA SER A 162 6.46 -12.99 15.13
C SER A 162 5.09 -13.68 15.20
N THR A 163 4.19 -13.17 16.04
CA THR A 163 2.80 -13.66 16.08
C THR A 163 2.03 -13.05 14.91
N GLU A 164 2.23 -11.76 14.71
CA GLU A 164 1.64 -10.90 13.68
C GLU A 164 1.88 -11.45 12.27
N SER A 165 3.13 -11.85 11.95
CA SER A 165 3.45 -12.41 10.64
C SER A 165 2.88 -13.81 10.42
N LYS A 166 2.69 -14.60 11.49
CA LYS A 166 1.99 -15.90 11.43
C LYS A 166 0.49 -15.73 11.26
N GLU A 167 -0.14 -14.79 11.94
CA GLU A 167 -1.56 -14.46 11.77
C GLU A 167 -1.88 -14.04 10.33
N ILE A 168 -0.97 -13.31 9.66
CA ILE A 168 -1.10 -13.02 8.22
C ILE A 168 -1.02 -14.32 7.39
N GLN A 169 -0.02 -15.19 7.64
CA GLN A 169 0.09 -16.47 6.94
C GLN A 169 -1.12 -17.40 7.14
N GLU A 170 -1.69 -17.45 8.34
CA GLU A 170 -2.84 -18.29 8.66
C GLU A 170 -4.11 -17.79 7.98
N ARG A 171 -4.29 -16.47 7.88
CA ARG A 171 -5.36 -15.86 7.07
C ARG A 171 -5.20 -16.16 5.59
N GLU A 172 -3.99 -16.06 5.04
CA GLU A 172 -3.72 -16.51 3.66
C GLU A 172 -4.13 -17.98 3.42
N LYS A 173 -3.92 -18.87 4.39
CA LYS A 173 -4.30 -20.30 4.27
C LYS A 173 -5.82 -20.47 4.34
N ALA A 174 -6.46 -19.83 5.32
CA ALA A 174 -7.91 -19.91 5.52
C ALA A 174 -8.69 -19.36 4.32
N GLN A 175 -8.16 -18.31 3.67
CA GLN A 175 -8.73 -17.73 2.46
C GLN A 175 -8.74 -18.72 1.29
N LYS A 176 -7.56 -19.26 0.92
CA LYS A 176 -7.44 -20.22 -0.21
C LYS A 176 -8.25 -21.50 -0.03
N GLN A 177 -8.55 -21.89 1.21
CA GLN A 177 -9.43 -23.03 1.49
C GLN A 177 -10.91 -22.72 1.20
N LYS A 178 -11.39 -21.50 1.48
CA LYS A 178 -12.77 -21.09 1.20
C LYS A 178 -13.05 -21.07 -0.31
N ASP A 179 -12.12 -20.52 -1.08
CA ASP A 179 -12.22 -20.43 -2.55
C ASP A 179 -12.18 -21.80 -3.26
N SER A 180 -11.84 -22.88 -2.53
CA SER A 180 -11.77 -24.25 -3.05
C SER A 180 -13.04 -25.11 -2.81
N SER A 181 -14.08 -24.55 -2.18
CA SER A 181 -15.32 -25.29 -1.87
C SER A 181 -16.46 -24.98 -2.87
N PRO A 182 -17.14 -25.98 -3.45
CA PRO A 182 -18.11 -25.74 -4.51
C PRO A 182 -19.51 -25.45 -3.96
N MET A 183 -19.80 -24.21 -3.52
CA MET A 183 -21.19 -23.79 -3.33
C MET A 183 -21.47 -22.27 -3.35
N ALA A 184 -22.60 -21.94 -3.99
CA ALA A 184 -23.38 -20.70 -3.92
C ALA A 184 -22.83 -19.42 -4.61
N GLN A 185 -23.31 -19.20 -5.84
CA GLN A 185 -23.78 -17.87 -6.22
C GLN A 185 -24.90 -17.44 -5.25
N ASN A 186 -24.86 -16.22 -4.71
CA ASN A 186 -26.06 -15.51 -4.28
C ASN A 186 -25.80 -13.99 -4.25
N ASP A 187 -26.54 -13.24 -5.06
CA ASP A 187 -26.44 -11.78 -5.13
C ASP A 187 -27.17 -11.12 -3.96
N ASN A 188 -26.44 -10.46 -3.06
CA ASN A 188 -27.01 -9.46 -2.15
C ASN A 188 -25.92 -8.47 -1.73
N PRO A 189 -26.05 -7.15 -2.00
CA PRO A 189 -24.96 -6.19 -1.75
C PRO A 189 -24.77 -5.90 -0.25
N GLN A 190 -23.54 -6.10 0.22
CA GLN A 190 -23.08 -5.64 1.54
C GLN A 190 -22.78 -4.13 1.54
N PRO A 191 -22.92 -3.43 2.68
CA PRO A 191 -22.90 -1.97 2.72
C PRO A 191 -21.49 -1.38 2.57
N THR A 192 -21.35 -0.40 1.68
CA THR A 192 -20.14 0.42 1.58
C THR A 192 -20.01 1.36 2.78
N ALA A 193 -18.83 1.42 3.39
CA ALA A 193 -18.53 2.45 4.38
C ALA A 193 -18.66 3.86 3.75
N MET A 194 -19.33 4.76 4.47
CA MET A 194 -19.58 6.13 4.01
C MET A 194 -18.65 7.10 4.74
N LEU A 195 -17.39 7.15 4.31
CA LEU A 195 -16.33 7.95 4.93
C LEU A 195 -16.43 9.44 4.56
N HIS A 196 -15.72 10.25 5.34
CA HIS A 196 -15.54 11.68 5.08
C HIS A 196 -14.33 11.89 4.14
N PRO A 197 -14.48 12.67 3.06
CA PRO A 197 -13.35 13.09 2.24
C PRO A 197 -12.59 14.27 2.87
N ILE A 198 -11.38 14.50 2.37
CA ILE A 198 -10.55 15.64 2.73
C ILE A 198 -11.13 16.95 2.17
N LEU A 199 -11.20 17.98 3.00
CA LEU A 199 -11.56 19.36 2.67
C LEU A 199 -10.35 20.29 2.80
N GLU A 200 -10.43 21.49 2.22
CA GLU A 200 -9.30 22.46 2.24
C GLU A 200 -8.94 22.97 3.65
N ASP A 201 -9.81 22.77 4.65
CA ASP A 201 -9.57 23.09 6.06
C ASP A 201 -9.19 21.85 6.93
N ASP A 202 -8.92 20.69 6.32
CA ASP A 202 -8.39 19.53 7.06
C ASP A 202 -6.92 19.70 7.44
N GLU A 203 -6.53 19.09 8.55
CA GLU A 203 -5.15 19.09 9.00
C GLU A 203 -4.49 17.74 8.66
N ILE A 204 -3.63 17.76 7.64
CA ILE A 204 -2.75 16.63 7.31
C ILE A 204 -1.32 16.98 7.70
N LYS A 205 -0.65 16.07 8.42
CA LYS A 205 0.73 16.22 8.90
C LYS A 205 1.58 15.02 8.51
N CYS A 206 2.86 15.23 8.22
CA CYS A 206 3.84 14.15 8.32
C CYS A 206 4.21 13.89 9.81
N PRO A 207 4.87 12.77 10.16
CA PRO A 207 5.20 12.43 11.54
C PRO A 207 6.14 13.44 12.23
N HIS A 208 6.80 14.29 11.44
CA HIS A 208 7.72 15.33 11.88
C HIS A 208 7.06 16.72 11.99
N ASN A 209 5.76 16.77 12.27
CA ASN A 209 4.92 17.98 12.38
C ASN A 209 4.84 18.90 11.14
N GLY A 210 5.41 18.52 10.00
CA GLY A 210 5.24 19.26 8.74
C GLY A 210 3.80 19.16 8.24
N VAL A 211 3.14 20.30 8.03
CA VAL A 211 1.73 20.41 7.64
C VAL A 211 1.60 20.51 6.13
N VAL A 212 0.72 19.70 5.53
CA VAL A 212 0.37 19.79 4.10
C VAL A 212 -0.43 21.06 3.84
N LYS A 213 -0.05 21.82 2.81
CA LYS A 213 -0.83 22.96 2.31
C LYS A 213 -1.90 22.49 1.34
N LEU A 214 -3.05 22.14 1.90
CA LEU A 214 -4.26 21.84 1.13
C LEU A 214 -4.71 23.08 0.34
N LYS A 215 -5.13 22.85 -0.90
CA LYS A 215 -5.71 23.86 -1.77
C LYS A 215 -6.52 23.18 -2.87
N SER A 216 -7.84 23.34 -2.83
CA SER A 216 -8.73 22.82 -3.86
C SER A 216 -8.57 23.61 -5.15
N ASN A 217 -8.53 22.93 -6.30
CA ASN A 217 -8.62 23.55 -7.63
C ASN A 217 -9.76 22.89 -8.42
N LYS A 218 -9.73 21.55 -8.55
CA LYS A 218 -10.82 20.81 -9.21
C LYS A 218 -12.01 20.59 -8.28
N GLY A 219 -11.78 20.43 -6.98
CA GLY A 219 -12.87 20.21 -6.01
C GLY A 219 -13.71 21.45 -5.67
N LYS A 220 -13.29 22.66 -6.07
CA LYS A 220 -13.92 23.95 -5.71
C LYS A 220 -15.45 24.03 -5.80
N PRO A 221 -16.12 23.47 -6.84
CA PRO A 221 -17.59 23.52 -6.94
C PRO A 221 -18.31 22.67 -5.89
N PHE A 222 -17.62 21.71 -5.28
CA PHE A 222 -18.17 20.77 -4.30
C PHE A 222 -17.75 21.21 -2.91
N THR A 223 -18.68 21.80 -2.16
CA THR A 223 -18.39 22.31 -0.81
C THR A 223 -19.20 21.60 0.26
N SER A 224 -18.60 21.45 1.45
CA SER A 224 -19.31 21.13 2.69
C SER A 224 -19.27 22.37 3.57
N LYS A 225 -20.45 22.90 3.95
CA LYS A 225 -20.57 24.14 4.74
C LYS A 225 -19.77 25.34 4.18
N GLY A 226 -19.59 25.37 2.85
CA GLY A 226 -18.82 26.41 2.14
C GLY A 226 -17.32 26.13 1.97
N ILE A 227 -16.77 25.06 2.57
CA ILE A 227 -15.37 24.66 2.41
C ILE A 227 -15.26 23.65 1.26
N PRO A 228 -14.34 23.84 0.29
CA PRO A 228 -14.23 22.98 -0.88
C PRO A 228 -13.52 21.64 -0.59
N LEU A 229 -13.91 20.65 -1.38
CA LEU A 229 -13.34 19.30 -1.44
C LEU A 229 -11.90 19.32 -1.99
N VAL A 230 -11.01 18.49 -1.46
CA VAL A 230 -9.67 18.26 -2.04
C VAL A 230 -9.67 16.93 -2.80
N LEU A 231 -9.23 16.97 -4.06
CA LEU A 231 -9.16 15.81 -4.94
C LEU A 231 -7.72 15.32 -5.12
N GLU A 232 -7.52 14.14 -5.70
CA GLU A 232 -6.22 13.48 -5.86
C GLU A 232 -5.20 14.40 -6.52
N SER A 233 -5.55 15.04 -7.65
CA SER A 233 -4.64 15.98 -8.32
C SER A 233 -4.52 17.37 -7.64
N ASP A 234 -5.35 17.66 -6.64
CA ASP A 234 -5.17 18.83 -5.77
C ASP A 234 -4.20 18.50 -4.60
N LEU A 235 -4.25 17.28 -4.06
CA LEU A 235 -3.39 16.82 -2.96
C LEU A 235 -2.00 16.36 -3.43
N LEU A 236 -1.90 15.69 -4.58
CA LEU A 236 -0.63 15.21 -5.10
C LEU A 236 0.30 16.40 -5.38
N HIS A 237 1.55 16.31 -4.94
CA HIS A 237 2.54 17.39 -4.96
C HIS A 237 2.21 18.64 -4.11
N SER A 238 1.14 18.63 -3.29
CA SER A 238 0.91 19.67 -2.29
C SER A 238 2.11 19.81 -1.35
N SER A 239 2.52 21.04 -1.06
CA SER A 239 3.72 21.33 -0.27
C SER A 239 3.53 20.97 1.20
N ILE A 240 4.57 20.41 1.82
CA ILE A 240 4.63 20.16 3.26
C ILE A 240 5.52 21.25 3.88
N ILE A 241 5.02 21.96 4.90
CA ILE A 241 5.70 23.12 5.50
C ILE A 241 5.88 22.92 7.01
N GLY A 242 7.05 23.28 7.54
CA GLY A 242 7.37 23.16 8.97
C GLY A 242 7.80 21.76 9.41
N CYS A 243 8.18 20.89 8.46
CA CYS A 243 8.71 19.57 8.77
C CYS A 243 10.06 19.67 9.50
N ALA A 244 10.16 19.10 10.70
CA ALA A 244 11.37 19.10 11.52
C ALA A 244 12.31 17.90 11.26
N ASN A 245 12.07 17.13 10.19
CA ASN A 245 12.85 15.93 9.90
C ASN A 245 14.33 16.24 9.65
N ASN A 246 15.20 15.43 10.24
CA ASN A 246 16.64 15.52 10.08
C ASN A 246 17.27 14.12 10.17
N ILE A 247 18.35 13.91 9.42
CA ILE A 247 19.12 12.66 9.39
C ILE A 247 20.53 13.00 9.86
N ALA A 248 20.98 12.41 10.96
CA ALA A 248 22.27 12.70 11.59
C ALA A 248 22.53 14.22 11.81
N GLY A 249 21.50 14.99 12.15
CA GLY A 249 21.57 16.44 12.32
C GLY A 249 21.52 17.28 11.03
N VAL A 250 21.47 16.64 9.85
CA VAL A 250 21.27 17.31 8.56
C VAL A 250 19.76 17.45 8.28
N PRO A 251 19.22 18.68 8.16
CA PRO A 251 17.79 18.89 7.86
C PRO A 251 17.38 18.21 6.56
N THR A 252 16.43 17.29 6.65
CA THR A 252 15.92 16.49 5.51
C THR A 252 14.38 16.52 5.50
N PRO A 253 13.77 17.72 5.38
CA PRO A 253 12.32 17.88 5.54
C PRO A 253 11.53 17.15 4.45
N CYS A 254 10.42 16.53 4.85
CA CYS A 254 9.29 16.28 3.97
C CYS A 254 8.87 17.61 3.34
N SER A 255 8.88 17.69 2.03
CA SER A 255 8.68 18.89 1.22
C SER A 255 7.38 18.84 0.41
N SER A 256 6.87 17.65 0.07
CA SER A 256 5.61 17.51 -0.66
C SER A 256 4.95 16.14 -0.48
N VAL A 257 3.66 16.04 -0.81
CA VAL A 257 2.97 14.75 -1.03
C VAL A 257 3.48 14.13 -2.33
N SER A 258 3.90 12.86 -2.30
CA SER A 258 4.52 12.16 -3.44
C SER A 258 3.72 10.96 -3.94
N VAL A 259 3.08 10.23 -3.02
CA VAL A 259 2.28 9.05 -3.29
C VAL A 259 0.91 9.28 -2.69
N ILE A 260 -0.11 9.12 -3.51
CA ILE A 260 -1.47 8.81 -3.07
C ILE A 260 -1.72 7.44 -3.65
N LEU A 261 -1.80 6.45 -2.78
CA LEU A 261 -2.17 5.12 -3.18
C LEU A 261 -3.64 5.12 -3.60
N PRO A 262 -3.97 4.16 -4.46
CA PRO A 262 -5.22 3.43 -4.35
C PRO A 262 -5.42 2.87 -2.91
N SER A 263 -6.46 2.10 -2.59
CA SER A 263 -7.08 2.07 -1.23
C SER A 263 -7.68 3.40 -0.71
N SER A 264 -7.03 4.56 -0.85
CA SER A 264 -7.42 5.81 -0.14
C SER A 264 -8.42 6.75 -0.84
N LEU A 265 -8.69 6.53 -2.13
CA LEU A 265 -9.52 7.38 -2.98
C LEU A 265 -11.01 6.98 -2.94
N GLY A 266 -11.97 7.89 -2.87
CA GLY A 266 -13.40 7.57 -2.90
C GLY A 266 -13.87 7.02 -4.26
N LEU A 267 -14.83 6.07 -4.27
CA LEU A 267 -15.32 5.44 -5.51
C LEU A 267 -16.03 6.42 -6.46
N LYS A 268 -16.59 7.50 -5.92
CA LYS A 268 -17.31 8.52 -6.70
C LYS A 268 -16.33 9.61 -7.15
N LYS A 269 -16.20 9.78 -8.46
CA LYS A 269 -15.49 10.92 -9.07
C LYS A 269 -16.23 12.25 -8.91
N PHE A 270 -15.46 13.32 -8.85
CA PHE A 270 -15.86 14.72 -8.85
C PHE A 270 -14.97 15.46 -9.85
N ASN A 271 -15.54 16.10 -10.88
CA ASN A 271 -14.77 16.70 -11.99
C ASN A 271 -13.67 15.77 -12.58
N ASP A 272 -14.08 14.53 -12.90
CA ASP A 272 -13.23 13.46 -13.45
C ASP A 272 -12.02 13.04 -12.60
N ASP A 273 -12.03 13.40 -11.32
CA ASP A 273 -10.95 13.17 -10.36
C ASP A 273 -11.51 12.58 -9.04
N TYR A 274 -10.66 11.97 -8.22
CA TYR A 274 -11.08 11.24 -7.03
C TYR A 274 -10.89 12.05 -5.73
N PRO A 275 -11.83 11.98 -4.77
CA PRO A 275 -11.64 12.55 -3.43
C PRO A 275 -10.78 11.60 -2.57
N ILE A 276 -9.97 12.11 -1.65
CA ILE A 276 -9.20 11.26 -0.71
C ILE A 276 -9.97 11.14 0.60
N MET A 277 -10.06 9.95 1.20
CA MET A 277 -10.79 9.70 2.45
C MET A 277 -9.90 9.95 3.67
N GLN A 278 -10.37 10.75 4.64
CA GLN A 278 -9.57 11.19 5.80
C GLN A 278 -8.97 10.02 6.60
N ASP A 279 -9.78 8.98 6.87
CA ASP A 279 -9.38 7.83 7.68
C ASP A 279 -8.35 6.91 6.96
N LEU A 280 -8.20 7.07 5.65
CA LEU A 280 -7.32 6.25 4.80
C LEU A 280 -6.01 6.97 4.43
N VAL A 281 -5.79 8.18 4.94
CA VAL A 281 -4.57 8.97 4.67
C VAL A 281 -3.33 8.29 5.28
N ALA A 282 -3.46 7.71 6.48
CA ALA A 282 -2.36 7.06 7.19
C ALA A 282 -1.81 5.79 6.50
N SER A 283 -2.66 5.03 5.80
CA SER A 283 -2.28 3.85 5.03
C SER A 283 -1.97 4.17 3.57
N GLY A 284 -2.53 5.26 3.02
CA GLY A 284 -2.54 5.51 1.59
C GLY A 284 -1.79 6.75 1.10
N VAL A 285 -1.38 7.70 1.95
CA VAL A 285 -0.76 8.96 1.48
C VAL A 285 0.63 9.12 2.09
N MET A 286 1.64 9.42 1.26
CA MET A 286 3.03 9.54 1.69
C MET A 286 3.70 10.84 1.23
N SER A 287 4.72 11.27 1.98
CA SER A 287 5.62 12.36 1.60
C SER A 287 6.68 11.93 0.59
N ASP A 288 7.34 12.90 -0.05
CA ASP A 288 8.56 12.78 -0.86
C ASP A 288 9.78 12.17 -0.14
N LYS A 289 9.62 11.76 1.12
CA LYS A 289 10.60 11.07 1.95
C LYS A 289 10.10 9.70 2.44
N GLY A 290 9.02 9.18 1.84
CA GLY A 290 8.45 7.85 2.15
C GLY A 290 7.65 7.77 3.46
N PHE A 291 7.51 8.85 4.21
CA PHE A 291 6.76 8.83 5.47
C PHE A 291 5.25 8.92 5.23
N PRO A 292 4.43 8.07 5.87
CA PRO A 292 2.98 8.18 5.80
C PRO A 292 2.50 9.50 6.40
N LEU A 293 1.48 10.10 5.79
CA LEU A 293 0.85 11.31 6.28
C LEU A 293 -0.36 10.95 7.15
N ILE A 294 -0.65 11.78 8.14
CA ILE A 294 -1.72 11.57 9.12
C ILE A 294 -2.71 12.71 8.96
N CYS A 295 -3.95 12.39 8.61
CA CYS A 295 -5.07 13.33 8.69
C CYS A 295 -5.63 13.31 10.11
N THR A 296 -6.02 14.47 10.65
CA THR A 296 -6.88 14.56 11.83
C THR A 296 -8.34 14.48 11.35
N PRO A 297 -9.08 13.37 11.59
CA PRO A 297 -10.42 13.22 11.02
C PRO A 297 -11.42 14.20 11.64
N LYS A 298 -12.35 14.71 10.83
CA LYS A 298 -13.47 15.54 11.28
C LYS A 298 -14.70 15.37 10.40
N GLU A 299 -15.88 15.55 11.01
CA GLU A 299 -17.14 15.44 10.29
C GLU A 299 -17.32 16.51 9.21
N ASN A 300 -17.89 16.10 8.08
CA ASN A 300 -18.36 16.99 7.04
C ASN A 300 -19.64 16.46 6.36
N THR A 301 -20.26 17.26 5.48
CA THR A 301 -21.56 16.89 4.87
C THR A 301 -21.44 15.88 3.73
N PHE A 302 -20.23 15.51 3.33
CA PHE A 302 -20.04 14.45 2.34
C PHE A 302 -20.00 13.09 3.04
N ARG A 303 -20.94 12.24 2.64
CA ARG A 303 -20.93 10.79 2.89
C ARG A 303 -20.63 10.16 1.54
N ILE A 304 -19.34 9.98 1.24
CA ILE A 304 -18.92 9.37 -0.01
C ILE A 304 -18.78 7.88 0.25
N SER A 305 -19.31 7.07 -0.67
CA SER A 305 -18.95 5.66 -0.73
C SER A 305 -17.46 5.62 -0.96
N SER A 306 -16.71 5.47 0.12
CA SER A 306 -15.33 5.11 -0.02
C SER A 306 -15.32 3.73 -0.69
N PRO A 307 -14.20 3.36 -1.27
CA PRO A 307 -13.84 1.98 -1.17
C PRO A 307 -14.01 1.54 0.28
N ASN A 308 -14.58 0.36 0.55
CA ASN A 308 -14.06 -0.35 1.73
C ASN A 308 -12.54 -0.35 1.53
N PRO A 309 -11.68 -0.15 2.55
CA PRO A 309 -10.25 0.15 2.37
C PRO A 309 -9.55 -0.65 1.24
N SER A 310 -10.00 -1.87 0.98
CA SER A 310 -9.83 -2.70 -0.22
C SER A 310 -10.22 -2.22 -1.66
N ASN A 311 -10.83 -1.05 -1.96
CA ASN A 311 -11.44 -0.80 -3.32
C ASN A 311 -11.04 0.47 -4.09
N ALA A 312 -10.10 1.34 -3.68
CA ALA A 312 -9.65 2.34 -4.66
C ALA A 312 -8.77 1.60 -5.64
N ASN A 313 -9.29 1.41 -6.84
CA ASN A 313 -8.61 1.25 -8.12
C ASN A 313 -9.67 1.04 -9.21
N THR A 314 -10.01 2.13 -9.89
CA THR A 314 -10.55 2.14 -11.27
C THR A 314 -9.84 3.22 -12.07
#